data_AF-A0A031LUR5-F1
#
_entry.id   AF-A0A031LUR5-F1
#
_cell.length_a   1.000
_cell.length_b   1.000
_cell.length_c   1.000
_cell.angle_alpha   90.00
_cell.angle_beta   90.00
_cell.angle_gamma   90.00
#
_symmetry.space_group_name_H-M   'P 1'
#
loop_
_entity.id
_entity.type
_entity.pdbx_description
1 polymer ?
#
loop_
_entity_poly.entity_id
_entity_poly.type
_entity_poly.pdbx_seq_one_letter_code
_entity_poly.pdbx_strand_id
1 'polypeptide(L)'
;MEDILDWYQEKVKGFLIYLEKEKAYLLIVLDNVDMISFVARGEIWNFFLERTTRTAEFRNFVKQKKRGPEIFGVILSPNEIAYHIPITVLMLNNGYILFDPEKILEKEKSKFNVHIKEYKEGKIIDFAKVKKGEVVDV
;
A
#
# COMPACT_ATOMS: atom_id res chain seq x y z
N MET A 1 15.08 -4.57 -0.94
CA MET A 1 13.93 -5.21 -0.26
C MET A 1 14.37 -6.41 0.54
N GLU A 2 15.39 -7.16 0.07
CA GLU A 2 15.99 -8.29 0.81
C GLU A 2 16.40 -7.92 2.24
N ASP A 3 17.19 -6.86 2.46
CA ASP A 3 17.55 -6.38 3.83
C ASP A 3 16.36 -6.08 4.77
N ILE A 4 15.21 -5.71 4.20
CA ILE A 4 14.01 -5.36 4.96
C ILE A 4 13.24 -6.63 5.31
N LEU A 5 13.14 -7.55 4.35
CA LEU A 5 12.61 -8.89 4.57
C LEU A 5 13.46 -9.64 5.59
N ASP A 6 14.77 -9.45 5.61
CA ASP A 6 15.65 -10.06 6.62
C ASP A 6 15.45 -9.48 8.02
N TRP A 7 15.09 -8.20 8.13
CA TRP A 7 14.90 -7.54 9.42
C TRP A 7 13.52 -7.78 10.03
N TYR A 8 12.46 -7.70 9.23
CA TYR A 8 11.10 -7.96 9.69
C TYR A 8 10.68 -9.44 9.54
N GLN A 9 11.41 -10.22 8.75
CA GLN A 9 11.21 -11.65 8.55
C GLN A 9 9.74 -11.98 8.24
N GLU A 10 9.21 -12.96 8.94
CA GLU A 10 7.84 -13.46 8.80
C GLU A 10 6.76 -12.42 9.16
N LYS A 11 7.13 -11.29 9.76
CA LYS A 11 6.19 -10.21 10.07
C LYS A 11 5.76 -9.45 8.82
N VAL A 12 6.54 -9.47 7.74
CA VAL A 12 6.11 -8.86 6.47
C VAL A 12 5.13 -9.80 5.78
N LYS A 13 3.89 -9.32 5.61
CA LYS A 13 2.81 -10.06 4.98
C LYS A 13 2.53 -9.64 3.55
N GLY A 14 2.95 -8.44 3.17
CA GLY A 14 2.78 -8.00 1.80
C GLY A 14 3.38 -6.63 1.50
N PHE A 15 3.70 -6.44 0.23
CA PHE A 15 4.07 -5.16 -0.36
C PHE A 15 3.23 -4.92 -1.60
N LEU A 16 2.67 -3.73 -1.69
CA LEU A 16 2.02 -3.24 -2.90
C LEU A 16 2.50 -1.84 -3.20
N ILE A 17 2.85 -1.59 -4.45
CA ILE A 17 3.20 -0.25 -4.94
C ILE A 17 2.14 0.26 -5.89
N TYR A 18 1.75 1.51 -5.72
CA TYR A 18 0.93 2.25 -6.66
C TYR A 18 1.67 3.49 -7.12
N LEU A 19 1.77 3.68 -8.44
CA LEU A 19 2.46 4.82 -9.05
C LEU A 19 1.43 5.77 -9.65
N GLU A 20 1.51 7.05 -9.27
CA GLU A 20 0.65 8.10 -9.81
C GLU A 20 1.49 9.32 -10.15
N LYS A 21 1.61 9.61 -11.46
CA LYS A 21 2.50 10.66 -11.97
C LYS A 21 3.93 10.43 -11.47
N GLU A 22 4.47 11.36 -10.66
CA GLU A 22 5.81 11.27 -10.07
C GLU A 22 5.79 10.86 -8.58
N LYS A 23 4.63 10.38 -8.10
CA LYS A 23 4.43 9.90 -6.73
C LYS A 23 4.39 8.39 -6.69
N ALA A 24 5.02 7.81 -5.68
CA ALA A 24 4.95 6.40 -5.36
C ALA A 24 4.25 6.22 -4.01
N TYR A 25 3.20 5.41 -3.97
CA TYR A 25 2.54 5.00 -2.75
C TYR A 25 2.91 3.56 -2.47
N LEU A 26 3.48 3.29 -1.31
CA LEU A 26 3.87 1.96 -0.86
C LEU A 26 2.98 1.54 0.29
N LEU A 27 2.22 0.47 0.07
CA LEU A 27 1.47 -0.22 1.10
C LEU A 27 2.33 -1.38 1.61
N ILE A 28 2.55 -1.38 2.92
CA ILE A 28 3.31 -2.41 3.62
C ILE A 28 2.36 -3.07 4.62
N VAL A 29 2.17 -4.39 4.46
CA VAL A 29 1.38 -5.19 5.39
C VAL A 29 2.30 -5.86 6.38
N LEU A 30 2.13 -5.57 7.67
CA LEU A 30 2.92 -6.12 8.76
C LEU A 30 2.03 -6.78 9.83
N ASP A 31 2.46 -7.89 10.41
CA ASP A 31 1.79 -8.45 11.58
C ASP A 31 1.93 -7.57 12.82
N ASN A 32 0.92 -7.61 13.69
CA ASN A 32 0.89 -6.97 15.02
C ASN A 32 1.06 -5.44 15.02
N VAL A 33 0.76 -4.76 13.91
CA VAL A 33 0.77 -3.29 13.85
C VAL A 33 -0.60 -2.66 14.13
N ASP A 34 -1.66 -3.46 14.21
CA ASP A 34 -3.00 -3.03 14.63
C ASP A 34 -3.00 -2.47 16.06
N MET A 35 -2.12 -2.97 16.92
CA MET A 35 -2.01 -2.56 18.32
C MET A 35 -1.07 -1.37 18.58
N ILE A 36 -0.36 -0.85 17.56
CA ILE A 36 0.62 0.23 17.75
C ILE A 36 0.08 1.59 17.29
N SER A 37 0.60 2.66 17.89
CA SER A 37 0.18 4.03 17.60
C SER A 37 0.57 4.48 16.19
N PHE A 38 -0.11 5.52 15.70
CA PHE A 38 0.24 6.16 14.43
C PHE A 38 1.69 6.67 14.41
N VAL A 39 2.21 7.15 15.55
CA VAL A 39 3.61 7.60 15.68
C VAL A 39 4.58 6.43 15.46
N ALA A 40 4.34 5.29 16.10
CA ALA A 40 5.18 4.10 15.91
C ALA A 40 5.15 3.61 14.45
N ARG A 41 3.99 3.69 13.78
CA ARG A 41 3.90 3.40 12.33
C ARG A 41 4.71 4.38 11.49
N GLY A 42 4.78 5.64 11.88
CA GLY A 42 5.64 6.64 11.25
C GLY A 42 7.12 6.31 11.39
N GLU A 43 7.56 5.82 12.55
CA GLU A 43 8.94 5.36 12.76
C GLU A 43 9.27 4.14 11.89
N ILE A 44 8.35 3.17 11.81
CA ILE A 44 8.46 2.04 10.89
C ILE A 44 8.60 2.57 9.47
N TRP A 45 7.72 3.46 9.01
CA TRP A 45 7.82 4.03 7.67
C TRP A 45 9.18 4.70 7.40
N ASN A 46 9.67 5.52 8.35
CA ASN A 46 10.96 6.19 8.21
C ASN A 46 12.11 5.20 8.06
N PHE A 47 12.09 4.08 8.79
CA PHE A 47 13.07 3.01 8.66
C PHE A 47 13.14 2.43 7.23
N PHE A 48 11.98 2.26 6.57
CA PHE A 48 11.90 1.80 5.18
C PHE A 48 12.38 2.87 4.19
N LEU A 49 11.95 4.12 4.40
CA LEU A 49 12.32 5.24 3.55
C LEU A 49 13.82 5.50 3.58
N GLU A 50 14.44 5.51 4.75
CA GLU A 50 15.89 5.69 4.91
C GLU A 50 16.69 4.64 4.14
N ARG A 51 16.27 3.37 4.17
CA ARG A 51 16.93 2.31 3.38
C ARG A 51 16.78 2.54 1.89
N THR A 52 15.58 2.95 1.46
CA THR A 52 15.30 3.25 0.06
C THR A 52 16.19 4.39 -0.45
N THR A 53 16.43 5.43 0.37
CA THR A 53 17.28 6.56 -0.03
C THR A 53 18.76 6.19 -0.26
N ARG A 54 19.22 5.07 0.31
CA ARG A 54 20.60 4.59 0.17
C ARG A 54 20.84 3.79 -1.11
N THR A 55 19.78 3.38 -1.81
CA THR A 55 19.93 2.56 -3.02
C THR A 55 20.55 3.35 -4.18
N ALA A 56 21.11 2.65 -5.16
CA ALA A 56 21.71 3.29 -6.33
C ALA A 56 20.63 3.95 -7.19
N GLU A 57 19.46 3.31 -7.30
CA GLU A 57 18.30 3.75 -8.07
C GLU A 57 17.79 5.09 -7.55
N PHE A 58 17.61 5.22 -6.23
CA PHE A 58 17.17 6.47 -5.62
C PHE A 58 18.19 7.59 -5.87
N ARG A 59 19.48 7.33 -5.64
CA ARG A 59 20.54 8.31 -5.88
C ARG A 59 20.62 8.72 -7.35
N ASN A 60 20.43 7.79 -8.28
CA ASN A 60 20.41 8.06 -9.71
C ASN A 60 19.20 8.91 -10.12
N PHE A 61 18.02 8.61 -9.56
CA PHE A 61 16.82 9.42 -9.77
C PHE A 61 17.05 10.87 -9.32
N VAL A 62 17.60 11.07 -8.11
CA VAL A 62 17.90 12.42 -7.57
C VAL A 62 18.87 13.17 -8.49
N LYS A 63 19.93 12.50 -8.98
CA LYS A 63 20.89 13.11 -9.91
C LYS A 63 20.22 13.56 -11.21
N GLN A 64 19.32 12.75 -11.77
CA GLN A 64 18.64 13.03 -13.04
C GLN A 64 17.55 14.11 -12.90
N LYS A 65 16.76 14.06 -11.83
CA LYS A 65 15.57 14.90 -11.63
C LYS A 65 15.81 16.12 -10.75
N LYS A 66 16.99 16.24 -10.13
CA LYS A 66 17.38 17.29 -9.17
C LYS A 66 16.46 17.42 -7.95
N ARG A 67 15.63 16.40 -7.69
CA ARG A 67 14.77 16.26 -6.52
C ARG A 67 14.56 14.79 -6.19
N GLY A 68 14.24 14.50 -4.92
CA GLY A 68 13.82 13.16 -4.51
C GLY A 68 12.47 12.77 -5.11
N PRO A 69 12.22 11.48 -5.37
CA PRO A 69 10.88 11.00 -5.67
C PRO A 69 9.97 11.23 -4.45
N GLU A 70 8.71 11.57 -4.69
CA GLU A 70 7.71 11.67 -3.64
C GLU A 70 7.20 10.26 -3.30
N ILE A 71 7.68 9.70 -2.19
CA ILE A 71 7.30 8.37 -1.75
C ILE A 71 6.45 8.49 -0.48
N PHE A 72 5.24 7.94 -0.51
CA PHE A 72 4.31 7.89 0.61
C PHE A 72 4.16 6.45 1.09
N GLY A 73 4.19 6.25 2.40
CA GLY A 73 4.05 4.94 3.02
C GLY A 73 2.73 4.79 3.76
N VAL A 74 2.12 3.62 3.62
CA VAL A 74 0.97 3.20 4.41
C VAL A 74 1.34 1.86 5.07
N ILE A 75 1.34 1.83 6.41
CA ILE A 75 1.61 0.61 7.19
C ILE A 75 0.28 0.12 7.76
N LEU A 76 -0.13 -1.10 7.39
CA LEU A 76 -1.36 -1.73 7.86
C LEU A 76 -1.10 -3.16 8.34
N SER A 77 -1.94 -3.64 9.23
CA SER A 77 -2.05 -5.07 9.54
C SER A 77 -2.91 -5.79 8.49
N PRO A 78 -2.81 -7.13 8.39
CA PRO A 78 -3.70 -7.92 7.54
C PRO A 78 -5.19 -7.62 7.80
N ASN A 79 -5.56 -7.46 9.06
CA ASN A 79 -6.94 -7.17 9.47
C ASN A 79 -7.43 -5.80 8.96
N GLU A 80 -6.57 -4.79 8.95
CA GLU A 80 -6.92 -3.45 8.49
C GLU A 80 -7.11 -3.34 6.97
N ILE A 81 -6.53 -4.25 6.20
CA ILE A 81 -6.80 -4.30 4.74
C ILE A 81 -8.27 -4.57 4.48
N ALA A 82 -8.90 -5.42 5.30
CA ALA A 82 -10.30 -5.78 5.19
C ALA A 82 -11.26 -4.64 5.56
N TYR A 83 -10.77 -3.52 6.10
CA TYR A 83 -11.60 -2.33 6.37
C TYR A 83 -11.83 -1.46 5.14
N HIS A 84 -11.15 -1.78 4.03
CA HIS A 84 -11.38 -1.15 2.72
C HIS A 84 -11.31 0.37 2.76
N ILE A 85 -10.33 0.88 3.52
CA ILE A 85 -10.02 2.31 3.59
C ILE A 85 -9.74 2.82 2.16
N PRO A 86 -10.26 3.99 1.75
CA PRO A 86 -10.26 4.42 0.34
C PRO A 86 -8.90 4.36 -0.35
N ILE A 87 -7.82 4.77 0.33
CA ILE A 87 -6.47 4.72 -0.24
C ILE A 87 -6.03 3.28 -0.52
N THR A 88 -6.35 2.34 0.36
CA THR A 88 -6.03 0.92 0.21
C THR A 88 -6.80 0.31 -0.97
N VAL A 89 -8.08 0.67 -1.14
CA VAL A 89 -8.89 0.24 -2.29
C VAL A 89 -8.34 0.78 -3.61
N LEU A 90 -7.95 2.07 -3.64
CA LEU A 90 -7.31 2.68 -4.80
C LEU A 90 -6.03 1.93 -5.19
N MET A 91 -5.21 1.64 -4.20
CA MET A 91 -3.93 0.95 -4.35
C MET A 91 -4.11 -0.52 -4.76
N LEU A 92 -5.01 -1.28 -4.15
CA LEU A 92 -5.30 -2.68 -4.52
C LEU A 92 -5.74 -2.79 -5.98
N ASN A 93 -6.60 -1.87 -6.45
CA ASN A 93 -7.10 -1.89 -7.82
C ASN A 93 -6.05 -1.51 -8.86
N ASN A 94 -5.25 -0.46 -8.61
CA ASN A 94 -4.36 0.12 -9.62
C ASN A 94 -2.87 -0.17 -9.41
N GLY A 95 -2.51 -0.73 -8.26
CA GLY A 95 -1.14 -1.03 -7.89
C GLY A 95 -0.67 -2.42 -8.34
N TYR A 96 0.64 -2.60 -8.18
CA TYR A 96 1.36 -3.84 -8.41
C TYR A 96 1.72 -4.46 -7.06
N ILE A 97 1.34 -5.71 -6.86
CA ILE A 97 1.77 -6.50 -5.70
C ILE A 97 3.22 -6.92 -5.95
N LEU A 98 4.12 -6.50 -5.05
CA LEU A 98 5.55 -6.82 -5.12
C LEU A 98 5.89 -8.07 -4.30
N PHE A 99 5.13 -8.33 -3.24
CA PHE A 99 5.31 -9.44 -2.33
C PHE A 99 3.98 -9.75 -1.66
N ASP A 100 3.54 -11.02 -1.66
CA ASP A 100 2.30 -11.46 -1.02
C ASP A 100 2.30 -12.99 -0.82
N PRO A 101 3.19 -13.52 0.04
CA PRO A 101 3.39 -14.97 0.18
C PRO A 101 2.11 -15.70 0.64
N GLU A 102 1.26 -15.05 1.43
CA GLU A 102 0.03 -15.62 1.98
C GLU A 102 -1.22 -15.28 1.15
N LYS A 103 -1.03 -14.58 0.02
CA LYS A 103 -2.08 -14.11 -0.89
C LYS A 103 -3.13 -13.23 -0.23
N ILE A 104 -2.75 -12.47 0.80
CA ILE A 104 -3.66 -11.59 1.53
C ILE A 104 -4.12 -10.45 0.62
N LEU A 105 -3.17 -9.81 -0.08
CA LEU A 105 -3.45 -8.70 -0.98
C LEU A 105 -4.21 -9.18 -2.23
N GLU A 106 -3.85 -10.33 -2.81
CA GLU A 106 -4.56 -10.94 -3.93
C GLU A 106 -6.02 -11.26 -3.58
N LYS A 107 -6.26 -11.89 -2.42
CA LYS A 107 -7.61 -12.20 -1.93
C LYS A 107 -8.43 -10.93 -1.76
N GLU A 108 -7.90 -9.91 -1.08
CA GLU A 108 -8.63 -8.65 -0.89
C GLU A 108 -8.89 -7.93 -2.22
N LYS A 109 -7.91 -7.90 -3.14
CA LYS A 109 -8.09 -7.34 -4.49
C LYS A 109 -9.24 -8.03 -5.23
N SER A 110 -9.36 -9.35 -5.13
CA SER A 110 -10.41 -10.11 -5.80
C SER A 110 -11.84 -9.80 -5.31
N LYS A 111 -11.98 -9.26 -4.09
CA LYS A 111 -13.28 -8.86 -3.52
C LYS A 111 -13.83 -7.59 -4.17
N PHE A 112 -13.00 -6.84 -4.89
CA PHE A 112 -13.36 -5.55 -5.47
C PHE A 112 -13.46 -5.61 -6.99
N ASN A 113 -14.66 -5.34 -7.50
CA ASN A 113 -14.86 -4.90 -8.88
C ASN A 113 -15.24 -3.42 -8.89
N VAL A 114 -14.41 -2.59 -8.26
CA VAL A 114 -14.70 -1.17 -8.04
C VAL A 114 -14.32 -0.40 -9.29
N HIS A 115 -15.30 0.34 -9.83
CA HIS A 115 -15.08 1.17 -10.99
C HIS A 115 -14.51 2.50 -10.50
N ILE A 116 -13.26 2.79 -10.82
CA ILE A 116 -12.64 4.07 -10.51
C ILE A 116 -12.87 4.97 -11.72
N LYS A 117 -13.58 6.07 -11.51
CA LYS A 117 -13.91 7.05 -12.55
C LYS A 117 -13.07 8.30 -12.35
N GLU A 118 -12.45 8.78 -13.41
CA GLU A 118 -11.86 10.12 -13.43
C GLU A 118 -12.99 11.16 -13.34
N TYR A 119 -12.87 12.12 -12.41
CA TYR A 119 -13.81 13.21 -12.25
C TYR A 119 -13.07 14.52 -11.99
N LYS A 120 -13.12 15.44 -12.97
CA LYS A 120 -12.33 16.68 -12.99
C LYS A 120 -10.83 16.37 -12.90
N GLU A 121 -10.14 16.86 -11.86
CA GLU A 121 -8.71 16.63 -11.63
C GLU A 121 -8.42 15.49 -10.62
N GLY A 122 -9.45 14.74 -10.20
CA GLY A 122 -9.32 13.68 -9.21
C GLY A 122 -10.02 12.38 -9.62
N LYS A 123 -9.85 11.34 -8.78
CA LYS A 123 -10.48 10.03 -8.96
C LYS A 123 -11.63 9.86 -7.98
N ILE A 124 -12.78 9.41 -8.49
CA ILE A 124 -13.90 8.96 -7.66
C ILE A 124 -13.88 7.43 -7.62
N ILE A 125 -13.87 6.90 -6.41
CA ILE A 125 -14.06 5.48 -6.15
C ILE A 125 -15.57 5.23 -6.14
N ASP A 126 -16.10 4.68 -7.23
CA ASP A 126 -17.52 4.38 -7.36
C ASP A 126 -17.82 3.06 -6.64
N PHE A 127 -18.18 3.16 -5.37
CA PHE A 127 -18.66 2.03 -4.57
C PHE A 127 -20.07 1.58 -4.99
N ALA A 128 -20.75 2.18 -5.98
CA ALA A 128 -22.17 1.95 -6.27
C ALA A 128 -22.52 0.55 -6.81
N LYS A 129 -21.54 -0.34 -7.02
CA LYS A 129 -21.78 -1.78 -7.21
C LYS A 129 -21.70 -2.62 -5.93
N VAL A 130 -21.55 -2.00 -4.75
CA VAL A 130 -21.98 -2.64 -3.51
C VAL A 130 -23.50 -2.63 -3.55
N LYS A 131 -24.11 -3.75 -3.97
CA LYS A 131 -25.56 -3.93 -3.87
C LYS A 131 -25.94 -3.66 -2.43
N LYS A 132 -26.58 -2.52 -2.19
CA LYS A 132 -27.17 -2.13 -0.92
C LYS A 132 -28.28 -3.15 -0.61
N GLY A 133 -27.96 -4.28 0.03
CA GLY A 133 -28.94 -5.30 0.38
C GLY A 133 -28.52 -6.78 0.36
N GLU A 134 -27.29 -7.17 0.02
CA GLU A 134 -26.85 -8.55 0.30
C GLU A 134 -26.42 -8.65 1.78
N VAL A 135 -27.40 -8.91 2.65
CA VAL A 135 -27.16 -9.52 3.96
C VAL A 135 -26.55 -10.89 3.69
N VAL A 136 -25.34 -11.11 4.16
CA VAL A 136 -24.75 -12.45 4.20
C VAL A 136 -25.29 -13.10 5.46
N ASP A 137 -26.28 -13.99 5.32
CA ASP A 137 -26.78 -14.79 6.44
C ASP A 137 -25.64 -15.70 6.96
N VAL A 138 -25.52 -15.76 8.29
CA VAL A 138 -24.85 -16.85 9.02
C VAL A 138 -25.93 -17.80 9.51
#